data_AF-A0A2E0X9I8-F1
#
_entry.id   AF-A0A2E0X9I8-F1
#
_cell.length_a   1.000
_cell.length_b   1.000
_cell.length_c   1.000
_cell.angle_alpha   90.00
_cell.angle_beta   90.00
_cell.angle_gamma   90.00
#
_symmetry.space_group_name_H-M   'P 1'
#
loop_
_entity.id
_entity.type
_entity.pdbx_description
1 polymer ?
#
loop_
_entity_poly.entity_id
_entity_poly.type
_entity_poly.pdbx_seq_one_letter_code
_entity_poly.pdbx_strand_id
1 'polypeptide(L)'
;MNALIRLVFPLIGYLCVGTVLTGALAYGYLVQTGRLSDETQFRIAALLHGVDLDELQDEVAEQQTEDAPDEEHSYQQKRQQLDIASLHFDAMRTQLESSLTEFDYQLKRLSTESSRYAGLKKEVEEFLDSQRTDVENAAMARVVAQIEGLSAKKQAKPIIKQYIENQQIEEVIRILNLMKPTARRDLLKAFDQEEDLEEVYLIQQAMLSDDPSKVFIDEKIEELKALKDQAR
;
A
#
# COMPACT_ATOMS: atom_id res chain seq x y z
N MET A 1 4.91 -45.28 -24.24
CA MET A 1 4.54 -45.38 -22.80
C MET A 1 5.05 -44.22 -21.95
N ASN A 2 6.31 -43.77 -22.07
CA ASN A 2 6.86 -42.70 -21.21
C ASN A 2 6.23 -41.30 -21.40
N ALA A 3 5.68 -40.97 -22.57
CA ALA A 3 5.02 -39.68 -22.79
C ALA A 3 3.67 -39.56 -22.07
N LEU A 4 2.94 -40.68 -21.92
CA LEU A 4 1.61 -40.69 -21.30
C LEU A 4 1.72 -40.54 -19.77
N ILE A 5 2.71 -41.21 -19.16
CA ILE A 5 2.99 -41.11 -17.72
C ILE A 5 3.42 -39.68 -17.34
N ARG A 6 4.16 -38.99 -18.22
CA ARG A 6 4.63 -37.62 -17.97
C ARG A 6 3.51 -36.57 -18.00
N LEU A 7 2.36 -36.88 -18.59
CA LEU A 7 1.20 -35.97 -18.66
C LEU A 7 0.14 -36.28 -17.59
N VAL A 8 -0.03 -37.56 -17.23
CA VAL A 8 -1.03 -37.96 -16.21
C VAL A 8 -0.61 -37.58 -14.79
N PHE A 9 0.67 -37.69 -14.43
CA PHE A 9 1.17 -37.31 -13.11
C PHE A 9 0.93 -35.85 -12.73
N PRO A 10 1.26 -34.84 -13.58
CA PRO A 10 0.96 -33.46 -13.25
C PRO A 10 -0.54 -33.18 -13.21
N LEU A 11 -1.36 -33.86 -14.02
CA LEU A 11 -2.81 -33.66 -14.02
C LEU A 11 -3.46 -34.09 -12.69
N ILE A 12 -3.03 -35.23 -12.13
CA ILE A 12 -3.45 -35.68 -10.81
C ILE A 12 -2.93 -34.71 -9.72
N GLY A 13 -1.71 -34.21 -9.88
CA GLY A 13 -1.13 -33.21 -8.98
C GLY A 13 -1.96 -31.92 -8.93
N TYR A 14 -2.30 -31.36 -10.09
CA TYR A 14 -3.15 -30.15 -10.18
C TYR A 14 -4.56 -30.39 -9.64
N LEU A 15 -5.14 -31.57 -9.88
CA LEU A 15 -6.45 -31.92 -9.35
C LEU A 15 -6.42 -32.03 -7.81
N CYS A 16 -5.38 -32.67 -7.24
CA CYS A 16 -5.21 -32.78 -5.80
C CYS A 16 -5.03 -31.41 -5.15
N VAL A 17 -4.12 -30.58 -5.68
CA VAL A 17 -3.91 -29.22 -5.18
C VAL A 17 -5.19 -28.39 -5.30
N GLY A 18 -5.91 -28.49 -6.42
CA GLY A 18 -7.19 -27.82 -6.62
C GLY A 18 -8.25 -28.22 -5.59
N THR A 19 -8.37 -29.52 -5.27
CA THR A 19 -9.32 -29.99 -4.25
C THR A 19 -8.98 -29.49 -2.85
N VAL A 20 -7.70 -29.46 -2.48
CA VAL A 20 -7.27 -28.94 -1.17
C VAL A 20 -7.52 -27.43 -1.07
N LEU A 21 -7.20 -26.67 -2.12
CA LEU A 21 -7.40 -25.22 -2.15
C LEU A 21 -8.89 -24.85 -2.09
N THR A 22 -9.72 -25.59 -2.83
CA THR A 22 -11.18 -25.41 -2.81
C THR A 22 -11.76 -25.78 -1.45
N GLY A 23 -11.28 -26.85 -0.82
CA GLY A 23 -11.67 -27.23 0.54
C GLY A 23 -11.31 -26.17 1.58
N ALA A 24 -10.09 -25.62 1.51
CA ALA A 24 -9.64 -24.56 2.41
C ALA A 24 -10.47 -23.28 2.26
N LEU A 25 -10.79 -22.88 1.02
CA LEU A 25 -11.65 -21.73 0.74
C LEU A 25 -13.10 -21.96 1.20
N ALA A 26 -13.64 -23.15 0.97
CA ALA A 26 -14.99 -23.50 1.42
C ALA A 26 -15.08 -23.48 2.96
N TYR A 27 -14.06 -24.02 3.64
CA TYR A 27 -13.95 -23.97 5.10
C TYR A 27 -13.85 -22.54 5.62
N GLY A 28 -12.97 -21.72 5.03
CA GLY A 28 -12.84 -20.31 5.39
C GLY A 28 -14.13 -19.52 5.18
N TYR A 29 -14.85 -19.78 4.09
CA TYR A 29 -16.15 -19.16 3.81
C TYR A 29 -17.23 -19.56 4.83
N LEU A 30 -17.26 -20.82 5.24
CA LEU A 30 -18.18 -21.32 6.27
C LEU A 30 -17.91 -20.72 7.66
N VAL A 31 -16.64 -20.48 8.00
CA VAL A 31 -16.24 -19.79 9.24
C VAL A 31 -16.66 -18.31 9.17
N GLN A 32 -16.40 -17.63 8.06
CA GLN A 32 -16.72 -16.21 7.88
C GLN A 32 -18.23 -15.94 7.86
N THR A 33 -19.04 -16.87 7.35
CA THR A 33 -20.51 -16.76 7.35
C THR A 33 -21.15 -17.09 8.70
N GLY A 34 -20.36 -17.40 9.74
CA GLY A 34 -20.85 -17.61 11.10
C GLY A 34 -21.68 -18.88 11.29
N ARG A 35 -21.69 -19.80 10.29
CA ARG A 35 -22.40 -21.08 10.38
C ARG A 35 -21.62 -22.15 11.15
N LEU A 36 -20.34 -21.92 11.42
CA LEU A 36 -19.51 -22.66 12.38
C LEU A 36 -19.54 -21.96 13.74
N SER A 37 -20.68 -22.02 14.43
CA SER A 37 -20.78 -21.66 15.85
C SER A 37 -20.09 -22.72 16.71
N ASP A 38 -19.54 -22.36 17.88
CA ASP A 38 -18.92 -23.30 18.84
C ASP A 38 -19.82 -24.53 19.10
N GLU A 39 -21.14 -24.33 19.10
CA GLU A 39 -22.13 -25.39 19.26
C GLU A 39 -22.12 -26.41 18.12
N THR A 40 -21.93 -25.98 16.87
CA THR A 40 -21.86 -26.88 15.71
C THR A 40 -20.54 -27.66 15.67
N GLN A 41 -19.45 -27.05 16.12
CA GLN A 41 -18.15 -27.73 16.23
C GLN A 41 -18.20 -28.77 17.36
N PHE A 42 -18.85 -28.44 18.49
CA PHE A 42 -19.04 -29.36 19.59
C PHE A 42 -19.96 -30.53 19.21
N ARG A 43 -21.04 -30.30 18.45
CA ARG A 43 -21.90 -31.37 17.92
C ARG A 43 -21.16 -32.30 16.96
N ILE A 44 -20.32 -31.76 16.08
CA ILE A 44 -19.52 -32.57 15.15
C ILE A 44 -18.48 -33.39 15.92
N ALA A 45 -17.84 -32.82 16.94
CA ALA A 45 -16.89 -33.53 17.80
C ALA A 45 -17.58 -34.61 18.66
N ALA A 46 -18.76 -34.31 19.22
CA ALA A 46 -19.55 -35.25 20.01
C ALA A 46 -20.05 -36.44 19.18
N LEU A 47 -20.55 -36.19 17.95
CA LEU A 47 -20.92 -37.26 17.00
C LEU A 47 -19.72 -38.11 16.60
N LEU A 48 -18.54 -37.51 16.41
CA LEU A 48 -17.31 -38.25 16.11
C LEU A 48 -16.85 -39.12 17.28
N HIS A 49 -17.09 -38.67 18.52
CA HIS A 49 -16.83 -39.41 19.75
C HIS A 49 -17.96 -40.37 20.14
N GLY A 50 -19.06 -40.42 19.38
CA GLY A 50 -20.19 -41.33 19.62
C GLY A 50 -21.03 -41.00 20.85
N VAL A 51 -21.02 -39.74 21.29
CA VAL A 51 -21.83 -39.27 22.43
C VAL A 51 -23.16 -38.74 21.89
N ASP A 52 -24.25 -39.45 22.17
CA ASP A 52 -25.61 -38.97 21.87
C ASP A 52 -25.98 -37.87 22.88
N LEU A 53 -26.14 -36.65 22.38
CA LEU A 53 -26.39 -35.46 23.19
C LEU A 53 -27.81 -35.43 23.77
N ASP A 54 -28.72 -36.25 23.24
CA ASP A 54 -30.12 -36.34 23.67
C ASP A 54 -30.25 -37.11 25.00
N GLU A 55 -29.46 -38.19 25.21
CA GLU A 55 -29.46 -38.95 26.48
C GLU A 55 -28.92 -38.12 27.66
N LEU A 56 -27.93 -37.24 27.41
CA LEU A 56 -27.38 -36.37 28.45
C LEU A 56 -28.33 -35.24 28.86
N GLN A 57 -29.21 -34.80 27.95
CA GLN A 57 -30.24 -33.81 28.28
C GLN A 57 -31.35 -34.43 29.15
N ASP A 58 -31.70 -35.69 28.88
CA ASP A 58 -32.71 -36.42 29.65
C ASP A 58 -32.19 -36.79 31.06
N GLU A 59 -30.91 -37.19 31.22
CA GLU A 59 -30.32 -37.45 32.55
C GLU A 59 -30.24 -36.19 33.44
N VAL A 60 -29.94 -35.03 32.85
CA VAL A 60 -29.89 -33.75 33.60
C VAL A 60 -31.29 -33.26 33.97
N ALA A 61 -32.30 -33.57 33.15
CA ALA A 61 -33.69 -33.25 33.43
C ALA A 61 -34.28 -34.13 34.55
N GLU A 62 -33.91 -35.42 34.61
CA GLU A 62 -34.37 -36.33 35.67
C GLU A 62 -33.77 -36.00 37.05
N GLN A 63 -32.50 -35.57 37.11
CA GLN A 63 -31.84 -35.22 38.39
C GLN A 63 -32.37 -33.94 39.05
N GLN A 64 -33.13 -33.09 38.34
CA GLN A 64 -33.68 -31.83 38.89
C GLN A 64 -35.05 -31.99 39.55
N THR A 65 -35.61 -33.20 39.61
CA THR A 65 -36.98 -33.42 40.14
C THR A 65 -37.06 -33.96 41.58
N GLU A 66 -35.93 -34.15 42.28
CA GLU A 66 -35.97 -34.38 43.74
C GLU A 66 -36.07 -33.05 44.50
N ASP A 67 -37.32 -32.66 44.76
CA ASP A 67 -37.76 -31.48 45.49
C ASP A 67 -37.41 -31.62 47.00
N ALA A 68 -36.14 -31.42 47.34
CA ALA A 68 -35.69 -31.21 48.71
C ALA A 68 -35.68 -29.69 49.01
N PRO A 69 -36.30 -29.21 50.11
CA PRO A 69 -36.26 -27.79 50.45
C PRO A 69 -34.81 -27.38 50.76
N ASP A 70 -34.37 -26.26 50.16
CA ASP A 70 -33.04 -25.69 50.38
C ASP A 70 -32.77 -25.51 51.89
N GLU A 71 -31.88 -26.32 52.46
CA GLU A 71 -31.42 -26.12 53.83
C GLU A 71 -30.73 -24.75 53.92
N GLU A 72 -31.24 -23.86 54.78
CA GLU A 72 -30.65 -22.53 54.96
C GLU A 72 -29.16 -22.65 55.35
N HIS A 73 -28.27 -22.11 54.51
CA HIS A 73 -26.83 -22.15 54.76
C HIS A 73 -26.47 -21.67 56.17
N SER A 74 -25.67 -22.47 56.88
CA SER A 74 -25.17 -22.12 58.21
C SER A 74 -24.32 -20.84 58.15
N TYR A 75 -24.25 -20.08 59.24
CA TYR A 75 -23.49 -18.82 59.30
C TYR A 75 -22.01 -18.96 58.86
N GLN A 76 -21.40 -20.13 59.12
CA GLN A 76 -20.03 -20.43 58.69
C GLN A 76 -19.94 -20.63 57.17
N GLN A 77 -20.91 -21.30 56.55
CA GLN A 77 -20.97 -21.46 55.10
C GLN A 77 -21.16 -20.11 54.38
N LYS A 78 -22.02 -19.23 54.92
CA LYS A 78 -22.18 -17.86 54.39
C LYS A 78 -20.88 -17.06 54.45
N ARG A 79 -20.11 -17.17 55.54
CA ARG A 79 -18.78 -16.54 55.63
C ARG A 79 -17.79 -17.09 54.60
N GLN A 80 -17.72 -18.41 54.46
CA GLN A 80 -16.86 -19.04 53.47
C GLN A 80 -17.22 -18.62 52.04
N GLN A 81 -18.51 -18.51 51.71
CA GLN A 81 -18.97 -18.02 50.41
C GLN A 81 -18.55 -16.57 50.16
N LEU A 82 -18.64 -15.69 51.17
CA LEU A 82 -18.19 -14.30 51.07
C LEU A 82 -16.67 -14.19 50.89
N ASP A 83 -15.91 -15.03 51.60
CA ASP A 83 -14.45 -15.09 51.46
C ASP A 83 -14.02 -15.61 50.08
N ILE A 84 -14.71 -16.62 49.54
CA ILE A 84 -14.46 -17.11 48.18
C ILE A 84 -14.82 -16.05 47.13
N ALA A 85 -15.95 -15.35 47.33
CA ALA A 85 -16.37 -14.29 46.43
C ALA A 85 -15.36 -13.13 46.42
N SER A 86 -14.85 -12.71 47.59
CA SER A 86 -13.86 -11.63 47.66
C SER A 86 -12.54 -12.01 46.98
N LEU A 87 -12.05 -13.23 47.20
CA LEU A 87 -10.87 -13.75 46.51
C LEU A 87 -11.06 -13.80 44.98
N HIS A 88 -12.26 -14.17 44.52
CA HIS A 88 -12.58 -14.16 43.10
C HIS A 88 -12.58 -12.74 42.51
N PHE A 89 -13.14 -11.76 43.23
CA PHE A 89 -13.09 -10.36 42.81
C PHE A 89 -11.67 -9.82 42.77
N ASP A 90 -10.83 -10.15 43.76
CA ASP A 90 -9.43 -9.76 43.78
C ASP A 90 -8.65 -10.38 42.62
N ALA A 91 -8.85 -11.68 42.36
CA ALA A 91 -8.23 -12.37 41.22
C ALA A 91 -8.66 -11.73 39.88
N MET A 92 -9.95 -11.43 39.72
CA MET A 92 -10.47 -10.77 38.53
C MET A 92 -9.87 -9.37 38.36
N ARG A 93 -9.71 -8.62 39.46
CA ARG A 93 -9.09 -7.28 39.43
C ARG A 93 -7.64 -7.36 38.98
N THR A 94 -6.86 -8.29 39.55
CA THR A 94 -5.46 -8.50 39.17
C THR A 94 -5.31 -8.96 37.73
N GLN A 95 -6.19 -9.85 37.27
CA GLN A 95 -6.21 -10.28 35.86
C GLN A 95 -6.51 -9.10 34.93
N LEU A 96 -7.48 -8.27 35.28
CA LEU A 96 -7.86 -7.11 34.47
C LEU A 96 -6.71 -6.09 34.40
N GLU A 97 -6.06 -5.81 35.53
CA GLU A 97 -4.89 -4.92 35.61
C GLU A 97 -3.70 -5.45 34.79
N SER A 98 -3.42 -6.75 34.89
CA SER A 98 -2.40 -7.40 34.06
C SER A 98 -2.75 -7.33 32.57
N SER A 99 -4.03 -7.53 32.21
CA SER A 99 -4.47 -7.47 30.82
C SER A 99 -4.34 -6.06 30.25
N LEU A 100 -4.70 -5.03 31.02
CA LEU A 100 -4.59 -3.63 30.61
C LEU A 100 -3.12 -3.27 30.37
N THR A 101 -2.23 -3.69 31.27
CA THR A 101 -0.79 -3.47 31.13
C THR A 101 -0.24 -4.13 29.86
N GLU A 102 -0.66 -5.35 29.56
CA GLU A 102 -0.28 -6.06 28.34
C GLU A 102 -0.83 -5.38 27.07
N PHE A 103 -2.09 -4.93 27.10
CA PHE A 103 -2.69 -4.17 26.01
C PHE A 103 -1.93 -2.86 25.74
N ASP A 104 -1.60 -2.11 26.78
CA ASP A 104 -0.82 -0.86 26.66
C ASP A 104 0.57 -1.13 26.07
N TYR A 105 1.22 -2.21 26.50
CA TYR A 105 2.50 -2.64 25.95
C TYR A 105 2.39 -2.98 24.46
N GLN A 106 1.38 -3.75 24.07
CA GLN A 106 1.12 -4.12 22.67
C GLN A 106 0.79 -2.89 21.82
N LEU A 107 -0.04 -1.97 22.34
CA LEU A 107 -0.39 -0.73 21.65
C LEU A 107 0.85 0.13 21.40
N LYS A 108 1.70 0.30 22.43
CA LYS A 108 2.95 1.06 22.32
C LYS A 108 3.94 0.41 21.35
N ARG A 109 4.01 -0.92 21.33
CA ARG A 109 4.83 -1.66 20.37
C ARG A 109 4.31 -1.45 18.95
N LEU A 110 3.00 -1.57 18.74
CA LEU A 110 2.37 -1.36 17.43
C LEU A 110 2.55 0.07 16.93
N SER A 111 2.38 1.07 17.80
CA SER A 111 2.59 2.47 17.43
C SER A 111 4.05 2.75 17.05
N THR A 112 5.00 2.15 17.77
CA THR A 112 6.43 2.26 17.47
C THR A 112 6.76 1.64 16.12
N GLU A 113 6.29 0.41 15.87
CA GLU A 113 6.49 -0.26 14.58
C GLU A 113 5.84 0.53 13.43
N SER A 114 4.61 1.01 13.61
CA SER A 114 3.93 1.86 12.61
C SER A 114 4.72 3.13 12.31
N SER A 115 5.29 3.78 13.33
CA SER A 115 6.13 4.97 13.13
C SER A 115 7.43 4.64 12.38
N ARG A 116 8.04 3.48 12.65
CA ARG A 116 9.24 3.02 11.93
C ARG A 116 8.93 2.73 10.47
N TYR A 117 7.80 2.07 10.18
CA TYR A 117 7.36 1.82 8.80
C TYR A 117 7.08 3.13 8.05
N ALA A 118 6.43 4.09 8.68
CA ALA A 118 6.20 5.40 8.08
C ALA A 118 7.52 6.14 7.76
N GLY A 119 8.49 6.07 8.67
CA GLY A 119 9.84 6.60 8.44
C GLY A 119 10.56 5.93 7.27
N LEU A 120 10.57 4.60 7.25
CA LEU A 120 11.20 3.83 6.16
C LEU A 120 10.53 4.10 4.80
N LYS A 121 9.19 4.21 4.77
CA LYS A 121 8.46 4.55 3.55
C LYS A 121 8.93 5.90 3.00
N LYS A 122 9.02 6.91 3.87
CA LYS A 122 9.47 8.25 3.47
C LYS A 122 10.92 8.24 2.98
N GLU A 123 11.81 7.53 3.66
CA GLU A 123 13.21 7.40 3.23
C GLU A 123 13.32 6.72 1.85
N VAL A 124 12.52 5.68 1.60
CA VAL A 124 12.47 5.02 0.29
C VAL A 124 11.91 5.96 -0.79
N GLU A 125 10.85 6.72 -0.49
CA GLU A 125 10.32 7.71 -1.42
C GLU A 125 11.37 8.78 -1.76
N GLU A 126 12.04 9.35 -0.75
CA GLU A 126 13.12 10.32 -0.96
C GLU A 126 14.29 9.75 -1.78
N PHE A 127 14.68 8.50 -1.51
CA PHE A 127 15.75 7.81 -2.25
C PHE A 127 15.37 7.50 -3.71
N LEU A 128 14.10 7.13 -3.95
CA LEU A 128 13.61 6.90 -5.31
C LEU A 128 13.52 8.22 -6.08
N ASP A 129 13.06 9.31 -5.46
CA ASP A 129 13.00 10.63 -6.08
C ASP A 129 14.40 11.18 -6.37
N SER A 130 15.36 10.98 -5.45
CA SER A 130 16.75 11.38 -5.68
C SER A 130 17.37 10.59 -6.84
N GLN A 131 17.21 9.26 -6.86
CA GLN A 131 17.70 8.43 -7.97
C GLN A 131 17.05 8.78 -9.30
N ARG A 132 15.74 9.05 -9.30
CA ARG A 132 15.04 9.48 -10.51
C ARG A 132 15.65 10.76 -11.04
N THR A 133 15.83 11.75 -10.18
CA THR A 133 16.42 13.04 -10.54
C THR A 133 17.85 12.86 -11.06
N ASP A 134 18.66 12.02 -10.42
CA ASP A 134 20.03 11.72 -10.85
C ASP A 134 20.07 11.04 -12.22
N VAL A 135 19.17 10.07 -12.46
CA VAL A 135 19.06 9.36 -13.74
C VAL A 135 18.56 10.30 -14.84
N GLU A 136 17.57 11.14 -14.58
CA GLU A 136 17.06 12.14 -15.51
C GLU A 136 18.16 13.15 -15.88
N ASN A 137 18.90 13.67 -14.90
CA ASN A 137 20.03 14.56 -15.11
C ASN A 137 21.16 13.88 -15.89
N ALA A 138 21.50 12.63 -15.56
CA ALA A 138 22.54 11.87 -16.26
C ALA A 138 22.13 11.47 -17.69
N ALA A 139 20.85 11.21 -17.93
CA ALA A 139 20.31 10.97 -19.26
C ALA A 139 20.35 12.26 -20.09
N MET A 140 19.94 13.38 -19.51
CA MET A 140 20.00 14.69 -20.16
C MET A 140 21.45 15.09 -20.50
N ALA A 141 22.39 14.89 -19.58
CA ALA A 141 23.81 15.14 -19.82
C ALA A 141 24.37 14.28 -20.97
N ARG A 142 23.90 13.03 -21.12
CA ARG A 142 24.26 12.15 -22.25
C ARG A 142 23.70 12.65 -23.58
N VAL A 143 22.44 13.08 -23.60
CA VAL A 143 21.80 13.68 -24.78
C VAL A 143 22.55 14.95 -25.21
N VAL A 144 22.89 15.81 -24.24
CA VAL A 144 23.69 17.02 -24.47
C VAL A 144 25.06 16.66 -25.04
N ALA A 145 25.79 15.72 -24.43
CA ALA A 145 27.10 15.30 -24.93
C ALA A 145 27.03 14.70 -26.35
N GLN A 146 25.95 14.00 -26.67
CA GLN A 146 25.70 13.48 -28.01
C GLN A 146 25.47 14.62 -29.00
N ILE A 147 24.62 15.59 -28.67
CA ILE A 147 24.34 16.77 -29.51
C ILE A 147 25.60 17.63 -29.71
N GLU A 148 26.40 17.83 -28.67
CA GLU A 148 27.70 18.52 -28.76
C GLU A 148 28.68 17.82 -29.70
N GLY A 149 28.63 16.48 -29.77
CA GLY A 149 29.46 15.68 -30.67
C GLY A 149 29.00 15.70 -32.13
N LEU A 150 27.77 16.16 -32.40
CA LEU A 150 27.22 16.24 -33.76
C LEU A 150 27.61 17.54 -34.45
N SER A 151 27.54 17.54 -35.78
CA SER A 151 27.75 18.76 -36.55
C SER A 151 26.57 19.73 -36.39
N ALA A 152 26.85 20.92 -35.87
CA ALA A 152 25.86 21.95 -35.52
C ALA A 152 24.84 22.23 -36.66
N LYS A 153 25.34 22.38 -37.89
CA LYS A 153 24.52 22.76 -39.06
C LYS A 153 23.75 21.61 -39.72
N LYS A 154 24.30 20.39 -39.76
CA LYS A 154 23.70 19.27 -40.52
C LYS A 154 22.85 18.34 -39.66
N GLN A 155 23.15 18.22 -38.36
CA GLN A 155 22.55 17.21 -37.50
C GLN A 155 21.93 17.81 -36.25
N ALA A 156 22.60 18.76 -35.59
CA ALA A 156 22.06 19.35 -34.36
C ALA A 156 20.85 20.28 -34.64
N LYS A 157 20.93 21.14 -35.66
CA LYS A 157 19.81 21.99 -36.11
C LYS A 157 18.51 21.22 -36.36
N PRO A 158 18.45 20.17 -37.22
CA PRO A 158 17.21 19.46 -37.48
C PRO A 158 16.67 18.71 -36.24
N ILE A 159 17.55 18.21 -35.36
CA ILE A 159 17.12 17.58 -34.10
C ILE A 159 16.43 18.61 -33.20
N ILE A 160 17.03 19.79 -33.00
CA ILE A 160 16.43 20.85 -32.19
C ILE A 160 15.13 21.36 -32.82
N LYS A 161 15.08 21.53 -34.14
CA LYS A 161 13.86 21.91 -34.85
C LYS A 161 12.73 20.91 -34.64
N GLN A 162 13.03 19.61 -34.65
CA GLN A 162 12.05 18.56 -34.36
C GLN A 162 11.50 18.64 -32.91
N TYR A 163 12.33 19.03 -31.94
CA TYR A 163 11.85 19.28 -30.57
C TYR A 163 10.92 20.51 -30.49
N ILE A 164 11.21 21.57 -31.25
CA ILE A 164 10.37 22.77 -31.32
C ILE A 164 9.02 22.46 -31.98
N GLU A 165 9.04 21.74 -33.11
CA GLU A 165 7.84 21.29 -33.83
C GLU A 165 6.93 20.42 -32.94
N ASN A 166 7.53 19.61 -32.05
CA ASN A 166 6.82 18.80 -31.07
C ASN A 166 6.37 19.56 -29.81
N GLN A 167 6.50 20.90 -29.77
CA GLN A 167 6.18 21.77 -28.63
C GLN A 167 7.01 21.49 -27.36
N GLN A 168 8.17 20.84 -27.49
CA GLN A 168 9.07 20.49 -26.38
C GLN A 168 10.12 21.59 -26.16
N ILE A 169 9.64 22.82 -25.99
CA ILE A 169 10.51 24.01 -25.85
C ILE A 169 11.32 23.94 -24.54
N GLU A 170 10.76 23.38 -23.48
CA GLU A 170 11.44 23.20 -22.20
C GLU A 170 12.67 22.28 -22.28
N GLU A 171 12.56 21.16 -23.00
CA GLU A 171 13.66 20.23 -23.25
C GLU A 171 14.78 20.92 -24.04
N VAL A 172 14.42 21.73 -25.02
CA VAL A 172 15.40 22.52 -25.79
C VAL A 172 16.15 23.49 -24.88
N ILE A 173 15.47 24.19 -23.98
CA ILE A 173 16.09 25.09 -23.00
C ILE A 173 17.03 24.31 -22.08
N ARG A 174 16.57 23.18 -21.52
CA ARG A 174 17.38 22.30 -20.66
C ARG A 174 18.66 21.85 -21.38
N ILE A 175 18.54 21.40 -22.63
CA ILE A 175 19.67 20.98 -23.46
C ILE A 175 20.62 22.16 -23.73
N LEU A 176 20.10 23.33 -24.10
CA LEU A 176 20.90 24.53 -24.39
C LEU A 176 21.61 25.08 -23.15
N ASN A 177 21.00 24.97 -21.96
CA ASN A 177 21.60 25.42 -20.70
C ASN A 177 22.72 24.49 -20.22
N LEU A 178 22.56 23.18 -20.44
CA LEU A 178 23.56 22.18 -20.06
C LEU A 178 24.73 22.08 -21.07
N MET A 179 24.56 22.60 -22.29
CA MET A 179 25.62 22.66 -23.30
C MET A 179 26.74 23.65 -22.95
N LYS A 180 27.95 23.36 -23.40
CA LYS A 180 29.09 24.27 -23.35
C LYS A 180 28.80 25.56 -24.14
N PRO A 181 29.24 26.74 -23.67
CA PRO A 181 28.96 28.01 -24.32
C PRO A 181 29.41 28.08 -25.79
N THR A 182 30.49 27.38 -26.14
CA THR A 182 31.01 27.31 -27.51
C THR A 182 30.07 26.53 -28.43
N ALA A 183 29.65 25.33 -28.02
CA ALA A 183 28.73 24.48 -28.77
C ALA A 183 27.36 25.14 -28.93
N ARG A 184 26.85 25.77 -27.86
CA ARG A 184 25.61 26.56 -27.90
C ARG A 184 25.67 27.69 -28.92
N ARG A 185 26.75 28.47 -28.92
CA ARG A 185 26.94 29.58 -29.87
C ARG A 185 27.01 29.08 -31.31
N ASP A 186 27.72 27.98 -31.53
CA ASP A 186 27.92 27.43 -32.88
C ASP A 186 26.62 26.78 -33.41
N LEU A 187 25.78 26.25 -32.52
CA LEU A 187 24.42 25.81 -32.82
C LEU A 187 23.49 26.97 -33.15
N LEU A 188 23.45 28.03 -32.33
CA LEU A 188 22.63 29.23 -32.60
C LEU A 188 23.04 29.93 -33.91
N LYS A 189 24.33 29.94 -34.24
CA LYS A 189 24.82 30.47 -35.54
C LYS A 189 24.39 29.62 -36.74
N ALA A 190 24.03 28.35 -36.54
CA ALA A 190 23.56 27.48 -37.61
C ALA A 190 22.09 27.71 -37.97
N PHE A 191 21.33 28.42 -37.14
CA PHE A 191 19.99 28.94 -37.41
C PHE A 191 20.13 30.29 -38.14
N ASP A 192 20.48 30.23 -39.43
CA ASP A 192 20.82 31.39 -40.28
C ASP A 192 19.69 31.83 -41.22
N GLN A 193 18.52 31.17 -41.21
CA GLN A 193 17.38 31.52 -42.07
C GLN A 193 16.35 32.40 -41.34
N GLU A 194 15.55 33.17 -42.09
CA GLU A 194 14.53 34.08 -41.53
C GLU A 194 13.46 33.34 -40.71
N GLU A 195 13.01 32.15 -41.12
CA GLU A 195 12.06 31.32 -40.34
C GLU A 195 12.68 30.81 -39.02
N ASP A 196 13.99 30.57 -39.02
CA ASP A 196 14.71 30.06 -37.86
C ASP A 196 14.95 31.16 -36.79
N LEU A 197 14.94 32.43 -37.20
CA LEU A 197 15.16 33.57 -36.30
C LEU A 197 14.00 33.77 -35.31
N GLU A 198 12.76 33.48 -35.74
CA GLU A 198 11.59 33.50 -34.86
C GLU A 198 11.66 32.37 -33.82
N GLU A 199 12.05 31.16 -34.24
CA GLU A 199 12.24 30.01 -33.36
C GLU A 199 13.34 30.26 -32.32
N VAL A 200 14.47 30.85 -32.74
CA VAL A 200 15.56 31.23 -31.84
C VAL A 200 15.14 32.34 -30.87
N TYR A 201 14.34 33.30 -31.33
CA TYR A 201 13.79 34.36 -30.47
C TYR A 201 12.87 33.79 -29.39
N LEU A 202 11.96 32.87 -29.75
CA LEU A 202 11.09 32.16 -28.80
C LEU A 202 11.89 31.42 -27.74
N ILE A 203 12.94 30.70 -28.16
CA ILE A 203 13.84 29.99 -27.23
C ILE A 203 14.54 30.99 -26.30
N GLN A 204 15.09 32.09 -26.82
CA GLN A 204 15.79 33.08 -26.01
C GLN A 204 14.86 33.82 -25.04
N GLN A 205 13.62 34.12 -25.46
CA GLN A 205 12.59 34.67 -24.59
C GLN A 205 12.26 33.69 -23.45
N ALA A 206 12.06 32.42 -23.77
CA ALA A 206 11.81 31.39 -22.78
C ALA A 206 13.02 31.16 -21.84
N MET A 207 14.26 31.29 -22.33
CA MET A 207 15.48 31.26 -21.52
C MET A 207 15.65 32.48 -20.60
N LEU A 208 15.19 33.66 -21.02
CA LEU A 208 15.16 34.86 -20.18
C LEU A 208 14.08 34.78 -19.09
N SER A 209 13.10 33.89 -19.28
CA SER A 209 11.97 33.65 -18.39
C SER A 209 12.27 32.62 -17.30
N ASP A 210 13.55 32.43 -16.91
CA ASP A 210 14.13 31.36 -16.07
C ASP A 210 13.60 31.22 -14.63
N ASP A 211 12.33 31.58 -14.41
CA ASP A 211 11.49 30.95 -13.40
C ASP A 211 10.33 30.24 -14.13
N PRO A 212 10.56 29.04 -14.73
CA PRO A 212 9.52 28.25 -15.39
C PRO A 212 8.34 27.91 -14.45
N SER A 213 8.55 28.04 -13.14
CA SER A 213 7.50 27.99 -12.11
C SER A 213 6.54 29.18 -12.19
N LYS A 214 7.00 30.39 -12.54
CA LYS A 214 6.16 31.60 -12.56
C LYS A 214 5.16 31.62 -13.69
N VAL A 215 5.56 31.25 -14.92
CA VAL A 215 4.63 31.25 -16.07
C VAL A 215 3.49 30.26 -15.83
N PHE A 216 3.81 29.06 -15.33
CA PHE A 216 2.80 28.06 -14.96
C PHE A 216 1.92 28.49 -13.78
N ILE A 217 2.50 29.11 -12.74
CA ILE A 217 1.75 29.63 -11.60
C ILE A 217 0.84 30.80 -12.03
N ASP A 218 1.32 31.70 -12.88
CA ASP A 218 0.55 32.85 -13.36
C ASP A 218 -0.58 32.40 -14.28
N GLU A 219 -0.35 31.45 -15.18
CA GLU A 219 -1.41 30.81 -15.99
C GLU A 219 -2.46 30.11 -15.11
N LYS A 220 -2.04 29.36 -14.09
CA LYS A 220 -2.97 28.69 -13.16
C LYS A 220 -3.71 29.68 -12.25
N ILE A 221 -3.09 30.81 -11.90
CA ILE A 221 -3.73 31.89 -11.13
C ILE A 221 -4.77 32.61 -12.00
N GLU A 222 -4.49 32.84 -13.29
CA GLU A 222 -5.46 33.40 -14.23
C GLU A 222 -6.65 32.45 -14.45
N GLU A 223 -6.40 31.15 -14.62
CA GLU A 223 -7.44 30.13 -14.77
C GLU A 223 -8.36 30.05 -13.53
N LEU A 224 -7.78 30.12 -12.32
CA LEU A 224 -8.54 30.17 -11.07
C LEU A 224 -9.35 31.47 -10.90
N LYS A 225 -8.83 32.62 -11.35
CA LYS A 225 -9.58 33.88 -11.34
C LYS A 225 -10.76 33.82 -12.32
N ALA A 226 -10.55 33.30 -13.52
CA ALA A 226 -11.61 33.13 -14.51
C ALA A 226 -12.74 32.20 -14.01
N LEU A 227 -12.40 31.11 -13.32
CA LEU A 227 -13.37 30.20 -12.70
C LEU A 227 -14.12 30.86 -11.52
N LYS A 228 -13.43 31.70 -10.73
CA LYS A 228 -14.03 32.42 -9.61
C LYS A 228 -14.99 33.52 -10.07
N ASP A 229 -14.70 34.18 -11.19
CA ASP A 229 -15.56 35.20 -11.78
C ASP A 229 -16.75 34.59 -12.54
N GLN A 230 -16.66 33.34 -13.01
CA GLN A 230 -17.80 32.56 -13.52
C GLN A 230 -18.72 31.99 -12.43
N ALA A 231 -18.24 31.89 -11.19
CA ALA A 231 -18.99 31.38 -10.04
C ALA A 231 -19.71 32.48 -9.23
N ARG A 232 -19.72 33.72 -9.71
CA ARG A 232 -20.48 34.86 -9.19
C ARG A 232 -21.58 35.27 -10.16
#